data_AF-A0A2N7Y776-F1
#
_entry.id   AF-A0A2N7Y776-F1
#
_cell.length_a   1.000
_cell.length_b   1.000
_cell.length_c   1.000
_cell.angle_alpha   90.00
_cell.angle_beta   90.00
_cell.angle_gamma   90.00
#
_symmetry.space_group_name_H-M   'P 1'
#
loop_
_entity.id
_entity.type
_entity.pdbx_description
1 polymer ?
#
loop_
_entity_poly.entity_id
_entity_poly.type
_entity_poly.pdbx_seq_one_letter_code
_entity_poly.pdbx_strand_id
1 'polypeptide(L)'
;MRVFYAWRFLGMRTFDKPAIDVPSQIELLKQRGLLIQDEARAQCFLQSVSFFRLSPYMRPFQQSGDVDHRFRDGTGFRQLTRLYDFDRRLRLLSMDAIERVEIATRSMISNHMGPNYGSHWYTDIGMFQQAFDHQRLLATLQSKQCAAIRDYERECLRIDRLQAESGRKAHLKRQRAKESYARHYPTTYDQPPLMPGWAMLEELTLGDLSHSKRWVFLKTGTRTLSGILYALNRGIASGRLLQSL
;
A
#
# COMPACT_ATOMS: atom_id res chain seq x y z
N MET A 1 -32.22 -16.70 -21.58
CA MET A 1 -32.71 -16.66 -20.19
C MET A 1 -31.75 -15.81 -19.37
N ARG A 2 -32.01 -14.50 -19.25
CA ARG A 2 -31.17 -13.54 -18.50
C ARG A 2 -31.86 -13.24 -17.18
N VAL A 3 -31.27 -13.72 -16.08
CA VAL A 3 -31.70 -13.35 -14.72
C VAL A 3 -31.19 -11.93 -14.47
N PHE A 4 -32.05 -10.94 -14.70
CA PHE A 4 -31.82 -9.57 -14.25
C PHE A 4 -32.01 -9.54 -12.74
N TYR A 5 -30.96 -9.17 -12.02
CA TYR A 5 -31.02 -8.89 -10.59
C TYR A 5 -31.97 -7.71 -10.35
N ALA A 6 -33.14 -8.01 -9.80
CA ALA A 6 -34.03 -7.04 -9.21
C ALA A 6 -33.39 -6.51 -7.91
N TRP A 7 -32.44 -5.58 -8.02
CA TRP A 7 -32.09 -4.69 -6.93
C TRP A 7 -33.28 -3.74 -6.73
N ARG A 8 -34.26 -4.24 -5.98
CA ARG A 8 -35.41 -3.52 -5.49
C ARG A 8 -34.90 -2.31 -4.72
N PHE A 9 -35.24 -1.11 -5.21
CA PHE A 9 -35.11 0.17 -4.52
C PHE A 9 -35.73 0.05 -3.12
N LEU A 10 -34.91 -0.27 -2.12
CA LEU A 10 -35.23 -0.01 -0.72
C LEU A 10 -35.24 1.51 -0.58
N GLY A 11 -36.38 2.08 -0.16
CA GLY A 11 -36.62 3.51 -0.09
C GLY A 11 -35.41 4.26 0.48
N MET A 12 -34.85 5.15 -0.33
CA MET A 12 -33.77 6.03 0.09
C MET A 12 -34.29 6.90 1.23
N ARG A 13 -33.77 6.69 2.44
CA ARG A 13 -34.03 7.57 3.57
C ARG A 13 -33.18 8.82 3.43
N THR A 14 -33.78 9.99 3.64
CA THR A 14 -33.04 11.24 3.76
C THR A 14 -32.06 11.13 4.93
N PHE A 15 -30.81 11.54 4.72
CA PHE A 15 -29.81 11.56 5.78
C PHE A 15 -30.05 12.80 6.65
N ASP A 16 -30.40 12.58 7.91
CA ASP A 16 -30.77 13.60 8.90
C ASP A 16 -29.91 13.54 10.17
N LYS A 17 -28.85 12.70 10.17
CA LYS A 17 -28.01 12.49 11.36
C LYS A 17 -27.12 13.72 11.60
N PRO A 18 -27.18 14.35 12.79
CA PRO A 18 -26.37 15.52 13.09
C PRO A 18 -24.89 15.15 13.22
N ALA A 19 -24.02 16.07 12.81
CA ALA A 19 -22.61 16.02 13.18
C ALA A 19 -22.49 16.41 14.67
N ILE A 20 -21.97 15.49 15.49
CA ILE A 20 -21.81 15.70 16.92
C ILE A 20 -20.34 15.89 17.29
N ASP A 21 -20.06 16.76 18.24
CA ASP A 21 -18.72 17.03 18.75
C ASP A 21 -18.22 15.90 19.67
N VAL A 22 -16.94 15.92 20.05
CA VAL A 22 -16.33 14.85 20.86
C VAL A 22 -17.00 14.70 22.24
N PRO A 23 -17.34 15.79 22.97
CA PRO A 23 -18.15 15.67 24.19
C PRO A 23 -19.49 14.97 23.96
N SER A 24 -20.26 15.36 22.93
CA SER A 24 -21.53 14.70 22.61
C SER A 24 -21.36 13.25 22.19
N GLN A 25 -20.23 12.89 21.56
CA GLN A 25 -19.89 11.50 21.26
C GLN A 25 -19.68 10.66 22.52
N ILE A 26 -19.03 11.22 23.55
CA ILE A 26 -18.87 10.56 24.85
C ILE A 26 -20.23 10.31 25.50
N GLU A 27 -21.08 11.34 25.54
CA GLU A 27 -22.43 11.21 26.09
C GLU A 27 -23.27 10.17 25.34
N LEU A 28 -23.21 10.15 24.01
CA LEU A 28 -23.87 9.13 23.19
C LEU A 28 -23.39 7.71 23.54
N LEU A 29 -22.09 7.53 23.77
CA LEU A 29 -21.54 6.23 24.16
C LEU A 29 -22.02 5.78 25.54
N LYS A 30 -22.06 6.70 26.53
CA LYS A 30 -22.61 6.43 27.86
C LYS A 30 -24.10 6.10 27.80
N GLN A 31 -24.88 6.88 27.05
CA GLN A 31 -26.32 6.66 26.84
C GLN A 31 -26.60 5.28 26.25
N ARG A 32 -25.70 4.78 25.39
CA ARG A 32 -25.77 3.42 24.84
C ARG A 32 -25.30 2.32 25.79
N GLY A 33 -24.92 2.65 27.03
CA GLY A 33 -24.48 1.69 28.05
C GLY A 33 -22.98 1.39 28.05
N LEU A 34 -22.15 2.21 27.39
CA LEU A 34 -20.70 2.04 27.45
C LEU A 34 -20.14 2.57 28.77
N LEU A 35 -19.40 1.74 29.49
CA LEU A 35 -18.70 2.16 30.71
C LEU A 35 -17.42 2.94 30.34
N ILE A 36 -17.39 4.22 30.71
CA ILE A 36 -16.25 5.11 30.52
C ILE A 36 -15.74 5.54 31.90
N GLN A 37 -14.58 5.02 32.31
CA GLN A 37 -13.98 5.34 33.62
C GLN A 37 -13.24 6.67 33.61
N ASP A 38 -12.59 7.00 32.50
CA ASP A 38 -11.75 8.18 32.32
C ASP A 38 -12.19 8.89 31.05
N GLU A 39 -13.05 9.89 31.22
CA GLU A 39 -13.64 10.64 30.12
C GLU A 39 -12.63 11.52 29.39
N ALA A 40 -11.72 12.17 30.12
CA ALA A 40 -10.69 13.00 29.53
C ALA A 40 -9.81 12.18 28.56
N ARG A 41 -9.43 10.96 28.98
CA ARG A 41 -8.70 10.03 28.12
C ARG A 41 -9.54 9.53 26.95
N ALA A 42 -10.82 9.25 27.15
CA ALA A 42 -11.71 8.84 26.08
C ALA A 42 -11.90 9.94 25.02
N GLN A 43 -12.03 11.21 25.45
CA GLN A 43 -12.09 12.37 24.57
C GLN A 43 -10.80 12.52 23.76
N CYS A 44 -9.63 12.49 24.41
CA CYS A 44 -8.33 12.57 23.74
C CYS A 44 -8.16 11.44 22.69
N PHE A 45 -8.61 10.24 23.02
CA PHE A 45 -8.62 9.12 22.07
C PHE A 45 -9.52 9.40 20.87
N LEU A 46 -10.76 9.85 21.08
CA LEU A 46 -11.70 10.14 19.99
C LEU A 46 -11.25 11.30 19.10
N GLN A 47 -10.56 12.29 19.65
CA GLN A 47 -9.91 13.35 18.87
C GLN A 47 -8.83 12.79 17.93
N SER A 48 -8.09 11.77 18.37
CA SER A 48 -6.98 11.19 17.61
C SER A 48 -7.41 10.12 16.61
N VAL A 49 -8.39 9.28 16.97
CA VAL A 49 -8.79 8.10 16.19
C VAL A 49 -10.05 8.36 15.37
N SER A 50 -10.88 9.33 15.75
CA SER A 50 -12.26 9.55 15.28
C SER A 50 -13.25 8.46 15.73
N PHE A 51 -14.44 8.89 16.13
CA PHE A 51 -15.57 8.02 16.46
C PHE A 51 -15.92 7.05 15.32
N PHE A 52 -15.91 7.54 14.06
CA PHE A 52 -16.28 6.72 12.92
C PHE A 52 -15.31 5.55 12.72
N ARG A 53 -14.00 5.77 12.91
CA ARG A 53 -12.99 4.71 12.84
C ARG A 53 -13.14 3.70 13.96
N LEU A 54 -13.58 4.12 15.15
CA LEU A 54 -13.82 3.22 16.27
C LEU A 54 -15.12 2.40 16.11
N SER A 55 -16.08 2.88 15.31
CA SER A 55 -17.42 2.28 15.20
C SER A 55 -17.47 0.80 14.79
N PRO A 56 -16.62 0.28 13.88
CA PRO A 56 -16.62 -1.16 13.57
C PRO A 56 -16.20 -2.01 14.77
N TYR A 57 -15.31 -1.49 15.63
CA TYR A 57 -14.83 -2.16 16.83
C TYR A 57 -15.84 -2.16 17.97
N MET A 58 -16.91 -1.35 17.87
CA MET A 58 -18.05 -1.37 18.79
C MET A 58 -18.99 -2.53 18.50
N ARG A 59 -19.11 -2.96 17.23
CA ARG A 59 -20.09 -3.96 16.78
C ARG A 59 -20.06 -5.28 17.58
N PRO A 60 -18.89 -5.88 17.88
CA PRO A 60 -18.85 -7.13 18.64
C PRO A 60 -19.40 -7.00 20.07
N PHE A 61 -19.39 -5.78 20.62
CA PHE A 61 -19.84 -5.48 21.99
C PHE A 61 -21.26 -4.90 22.03
N GLN A 62 -21.90 -4.71 20.88
CA GLN A 62 -23.30 -4.27 20.80
C GLN A 62 -24.26 -5.45 20.92
N GLN A 63 -25.49 -5.14 21.31
CA GLN A 63 -26.60 -6.09 21.27
C GLN A 63 -26.96 -6.38 19.80
N SER A 64 -27.11 -7.67 19.46
CA SER A 64 -27.34 -8.08 18.08
C SER A 64 -28.74 -7.62 17.61
N GLY A 65 -28.81 -6.94 16.46
CA GLY A 65 -30.07 -6.46 15.90
C GLY A 65 -30.65 -5.20 16.57
N ASP A 66 -29.96 -4.62 17.57
CA ASP A 66 -30.44 -3.43 18.26
C ASP A 66 -30.24 -2.17 17.40
N VAL A 67 -31.36 -1.51 17.09
CA VAL A 67 -31.41 -0.31 16.23
C VAL A 67 -30.69 0.86 16.91
N ASP A 68 -30.74 0.91 18.24
CA ASP A 68 -30.14 1.99 19.05
C ASP A 68 -28.64 1.78 19.31
N HIS A 69 -28.11 0.62 18.89
CA HIS A 69 -26.70 0.26 19.02
C HIS A 69 -26.22 0.23 20.48
N ARG A 70 -27.08 -0.23 21.41
CA ARG A 70 -26.72 -0.39 22.82
C ARG A 70 -25.64 -1.45 22.99
N PHE A 71 -24.78 -1.20 23.97
CA PHE A 71 -23.71 -2.11 24.37
C PHE A 71 -24.25 -3.22 25.27
N ARG A 72 -23.54 -4.34 25.32
CA ARG A 72 -23.78 -5.40 26.30
C ARG A 72 -23.31 -4.94 27.67
N ASP A 73 -23.97 -5.41 28.72
CA ASP A 73 -23.64 -5.05 30.10
C ASP A 73 -22.17 -5.34 30.42
N GLY A 74 -21.54 -4.41 31.15
CA GLY A 74 -20.12 -4.50 31.49
C GLY A 74 -19.15 -4.10 30.38
N THR A 75 -19.63 -3.70 29.19
CA THR A 75 -18.73 -3.24 28.12
C THR A 75 -18.07 -1.92 28.50
N GLY A 76 -16.75 -1.93 28.57
CA GLY A 76 -15.95 -0.73 28.84
C GLY A 76 -15.23 -0.17 27.61
N PHE A 77 -15.01 1.15 27.60
CA PHE A 77 -14.23 1.83 26.56
C PHE A 77 -12.83 1.23 26.35
N ARG A 78 -12.23 0.70 27.42
CA ARG A 78 -10.93 -0.01 27.36
C ARG A 78 -10.98 -1.25 26.46
N GLN A 79 -12.09 -1.99 26.41
CA GLN A 79 -12.21 -3.16 25.55
C GLN A 79 -12.22 -2.76 24.07
N LEU A 80 -12.94 -1.68 23.74
CA LEU A 80 -12.99 -1.15 22.37
C LEU A 80 -11.60 -0.70 21.89
N THR A 81 -10.92 0.08 22.73
CA THR A 81 -9.57 0.61 22.41
C THR A 81 -8.51 -0.49 22.35
N ARG A 82 -8.62 -1.55 23.16
CA ARG A 82 -7.75 -2.74 23.07
C ARG A 82 -7.94 -3.49 21.76
N LEU A 83 -9.19 -3.70 21.32
CA LEU A 83 -9.46 -4.37 20.05
C LEU A 83 -8.93 -3.54 18.87
N TYR A 84 -9.13 -2.21 18.91
CA TYR A 84 -8.56 -1.28 17.93
C TYR A 84 -7.02 -1.35 17.89
N ASP A 85 -6.35 -1.31 19.04
CA ASP A 85 -4.89 -1.36 19.10
C ASP A 85 -4.34 -2.72 18.66
N PHE A 86 -5.04 -3.81 18.97
CA PHE A 86 -4.71 -5.13 18.45
C PHE A 86 -4.73 -5.17 16.92
N ASP A 87 -5.82 -4.72 16.27
CA ASP A 87 -5.90 -4.67 14.81
C ASP A 87 -4.79 -3.78 14.21
N ARG A 88 -4.53 -2.62 14.82
CA ARG A 88 -3.44 -1.73 14.41
C ARG A 88 -2.09 -2.44 14.43
N ARG A 89 -1.76 -3.17 15.51
CA ARG A 89 -0.52 -3.94 15.62
C ARG A 89 -0.46 -5.07 14.62
N LEU A 90 -1.57 -5.80 14.42
CA LEU A 90 -1.67 -6.87 13.43
C LEU A 90 -1.43 -6.35 12.01
N ARG A 91 -1.96 -5.16 11.69
CA ARG A 91 -1.72 -4.51 10.40
C ARG A 91 -0.25 -4.17 10.19
N LEU A 92 0.43 -3.66 11.23
CA LEU A 92 1.86 -3.36 11.14
C LEU A 92 2.69 -4.62 10.90
N LEU A 93 2.41 -5.70 11.63
CA LEU A 93 3.08 -7.00 11.43
C LEU A 93 2.80 -7.58 10.04
N SER A 94 1.55 -7.47 9.57
CA SER A 94 1.17 -7.89 8.22
C SER A 94 1.91 -7.11 7.14
N MET A 95 2.07 -5.79 7.30
CA MET A 95 2.79 -4.96 6.33
C MET A 95 4.28 -5.30 6.30
N ASP A 96 4.94 -5.49 7.46
CA ASP A 96 6.33 -5.96 7.53
C ASP A 96 6.52 -7.31 6.83
N ALA A 97 5.58 -8.25 7.02
CA ALA A 97 5.63 -9.53 6.32
C ALA A 97 5.45 -9.39 4.81
N ILE A 98 4.50 -8.56 4.36
CA ILE A 98 4.22 -8.32 2.93
C ILE A 98 5.41 -7.65 2.25
N GLU A 99 6.04 -6.66 2.89
CA GLU A 99 7.22 -5.96 2.37
C GLU A 99 8.37 -6.94 2.07
N ARG A 100 8.65 -7.88 2.98
CA ARG A 100 9.68 -8.91 2.79
C ARG A 100 9.38 -9.82 1.61
N VAL A 101 8.10 -10.20 1.45
CA VAL A 101 7.66 -11.02 0.31
C VAL A 101 7.77 -10.25 -1.00
N GLU A 102 7.43 -8.95 -1.00
CA GLU A 102 7.55 -8.05 -2.15
C GLU A 102 9.00 -7.96 -2.64
N ILE A 103 9.92 -7.62 -1.73
CA ILE A 103 11.35 -7.49 -2.03
C ILE A 103 11.89 -8.84 -2.55
N ALA A 104 11.62 -9.93 -1.85
CA ALA A 104 12.07 -11.27 -2.26
C ALA A 104 11.61 -11.63 -3.67
N THR A 105 10.35 -11.34 -3.98
CA THR A 105 9.75 -11.62 -5.29
C THR A 105 10.42 -10.80 -6.38
N ARG A 106 10.57 -9.48 -6.18
CA ARG A 106 11.27 -8.59 -7.13
C ARG A 106 12.71 -9.02 -7.35
N SER A 107 13.46 -9.27 -6.28
CA SER A 107 14.86 -9.70 -6.37
C SER A 107 14.99 -11.01 -7.14
N MET A 108 14.12 -11.98 -6.89
CA MET A 108 14.15 -13.24 -7.62
C MET A 108 13.86 -13.05 -9.12
N ILE A 109 12.83 -12.27 -9.47
CA ILE A 109 12.52 -11.99 -10.88
C ILE A 109 13.72 -11.29 -11.53
N SER A 110 14.26 -10.24 -10.91
CA SER A 110 15.41 -9.49 -11.43
C SER A 110 16.63 -10.40 -11.65
N ASN A 111 17.02 -11.16 -10.63
CA ASN A 111 18.21 -12.02 -10.64
C ASN A 111 18.09 -13.22 -11.57
N HIS A 112 16.88 -13.68 -11.87
CA HIS A 112 16.69 -14.75 -12.85
C HIS A 112 16.51 -14.20 -14.26
N MET A 113 15.66 -13.18 -14.43
CA MET A 113 15.26 -12.74 -15.76
C MET A 113 16.34 -11.90 -16.45
N GLY A 114 17.02 -11.02 -15.71
CA GLY A 114 18.07 -10.16 -16.26
C GLY A 114 19.21 -10.97 -16.91
N PRO A 115 19.85 -11.90 -16.18
CA PRO A 115 20.95 -12.69 -16.73
C PRO A 115 20.55 -13.64 -17.87
N ASN A 116 19.34 -14.22 -17.82
CA ASN A 116 18.93 -15.24 -18.78
C ASN A 116 18.23 -14.67 -20.03
N TYR A 117 17.62 -13.49 -19.94
CA TYR A 117 16.76 -12.92 -20.99
C TYR A 117 17.05 -11.45 -21.30
N GLY A 118 18.09 -10.87 -20.68
CA GLY A 118 18.53 -9.50 -20.93
C GLY A 118 17.81 -8.45 -20.08
N SER A 119 18.28 -7.21 -20.17
CA SER A 119 17.80 -6.11 -19.32
C SER A 119 16.37 -5.69 -19.61
N HIS A 120 15.84 -5.90 -20.82
CA HIS A 120 14.50 -5.48 -21.22
C HIS A 120 13.59 -6.67 -21.55
N TRP A 121 13.82 -7.84 -20.93
CA TRP A 121 13.05 -9.07 -21.16
C TRP A 121 11.53 -8.87 -21.18
N TYR A 122 11.02 -7.91 -20.41
CA TYR A 122 9.60 -7.64 -20.23
C TYR A 122 8.95 -6.95 -21.43
N THR A 123 9.74 -6.44 -22.40
CA THR A 123 9.19 -5.85 -23.63
C THR A 123 8.77 -6.92 -24.63
N ASP A 124 9.30 -8.13 -24.51
CA ASP A 124 8.93 -9.28 -25.33
C ASP A 124 7.66 -9.95 -24.78
N ILE A 125 6.57 -9.85 -25.53
CA ILE A 125 5.29 -10.49 -25.20
C ILE A 125 5.41 -12.02 -25.14
N GLY A 126 6.33 -12.61 -25.91
CA GLY A 126 6.62 -14.05 -25.91
C GLY A 126 7.19 -14.56 -24.60
N MET A 127 7.66 -13.66 -23.74
CA MET A 127 8.00 -14.02 -22.37
C MET A 127 6.76 -14.38 -21.56
N PHE A 128 5.59 -13.76 -21.81
CA PHE A 128 4.40 -13.88 -20.97
C PHE A 128 3.40 -14.94 -21.43
N GLN A 129 2.44 -15.29 -20.56
CA GLN A 129 1.31 -16.16 -20.95
C GLN A 129 0.33 -15.41 -21.87
N GLN A 130 -0.38 -16.12 -22.76
CA GLN A 130 -1.36 -15.51 -23.66
C GLN A 130 -2.45 -14.68 -22.97
N ALA A 131 -2.88 -15.07 -21.77
CA ALA A 131 -3.91 -14.34 -21.02
C ALA A 131 -3.36 -13.12 -20.25
N PHE A 132 -2.05 -12.86 -20.31
CA PHE A 132 -1.43 -11.73 -19.64
C PHE A 132 -1.65 -10.45 -20.43
N ASP A 133 -2.14 -9.41 -19.75
CA ASP A 133 -2.32 -8.09 -20.33
C ASP A 133 -0.97 -7.33 -20.39
N HIS A 134 -0.17 -7.69 -21.39
CA HIS A 134 1.16 -7.11 -21.65
C HIS A 134 1.08 -5.62 -22.00
N GLN A 135 0.06 -5.22 -22.76
CA GLN A 135 -0.13 -3.82 -23.14
C GLN A 135 -0.39 -2.95 -21.92
N ARG A 136 -1.20 -3.42 -20.96
CA ARG A 136 -1.42 -2.70 -19.70
C ARG A 136 -0.12 -2.58 -18.89
N LEU A 137 0.71 -3.63 -18.84
CA LEU A 137 2.01 -3.54 -18.17
C LEU A 137 2.86 -2.42 -18.77
N LEU A 138 3.03 -2.40 -20.10
CA LEU A 138 3.83 -1.38 -20.77
C LEU A 138 3.24 0.03 -20.59
N ALA A 139 1.92 0.17 -20.67
CA ALA A 139 1.23 1.45 -20.44
C ALA A 139 1.42 1.95 -19.01
N THR A 140 1.35 1.07 -18.01
CA THR A 140 1.62 1.41 -16.60
C THR A 140 3.05 1.91 -16.41
N LEU A 141 4.04 1.22 -17.00
CA LEU A 141 5.45 1.62 -16.91
C LEU A 141 5.71 2.96 -17.60
N GLN A 142 5.15 3.15 -18.79
CA GLN A 142 5.27 4.41 -19.51
C GLN A 142 4.63 5.56 -18.71
N SER A 143 3.44 5.35 -18.14
CA SER A 143 2.76 6.36 -17.31
C SER A 143 3.58 6.73 -16.07
N LYS A 144 4.19 5.74 -15.40
CA LYS A 144 5.06 5.96 -14.24
C LYS A 144 6.32 6.75 -14.61
N GLN A 145 7.01 6.37 -15.69
CA GLN A 145 8.20 7.06 -16.17
C GLN A 145 7.87 8.50 -16.60
N CYS A 146 6.78 8.72 -17.36
CA CYS A 146 6.34 10.06 -17.74
C CYS A 146 5.94 10.93 -16.53
N ALA A 147 5.28 10.35 -15.52
CA ALA A 147 4.96 11.08 -14.29
C ALA A 147 6.24 11.50 -13.54
N ALA A 148 7.21 10.59 -13.43
CA ALA A 148 8.49 10.85 -12.79
C ALA A 148 9.27 11.99 -13.49
N ILE A 149 9.30 12.00 -14.83
CA ILE A 149 9.92 13.09 -15.62
C ILE A 149 9.23 14.42 -15.35
N ARG A 150 7.90 14.48 -15.43
CA ARG A 150 7.14 15.72 -15.19
C ARG A 150 7.38 16.25 -13.78
N ASP A 151 7.50 15.38 -12.79
CA ASP A 151 7.83 15.78 -11.42
C ASP A 151 9.22 16.39 -11.33
N TYR A 152 10.21 15.75 -11.95
CA TYR A 152 11.57 16.26 -12.04
C TYR A 152 11.66 17.62 -12.75
N GLU A 153 10.96 17.80 -13.87
CA GLU A 153 10.90 19.08 -14.59
C GLU A 153 10.32 20.20 -13.72
N ARG A 154 9.23 19.92 -12.99
CA ARG A 154 8.63 20.88 -12.05
C ARG A 154 9.60 21.27 -10.94
N GLU A 155 10.39 20.32 -10.43
CA GLU A 155 11.44 20.60 -9.44
C GLU A 155 12.58 21.42 -10.02
N CYS A 156 13.00 21.14 -11.26
CA CYS A 156 14.01 21.94 -11.95
C CYS A 156 13.59 23.41 -12.07
N LEU A 157 12.33 23.67 -12.46
CA LEU A 157 11.77 25.02 -12.53
C LEU A 157 11.70 25.72 -11.16
N ARG A 158 11.55 24.96 -10.05
CA ARG A 158 11.66 25.53 -8.69
C ARG A 158 13.10 25.88 -8.36
N ILE A 159 14.06 25.00 -8.70
CA ILE A 159 15.49 25.23 -8.47
C ILE A 159 15.98 26.46 -9.26
N ASP A 160 15.50 26.64 -10.49
CA ASP A 160 15.90 27.78 -11.32
C ASP A 160 15.48 29.13 -10.73
N ARG A 161 14.36 29.16 -10.00
CA ARG A 161 13.86 30.36 -9.29
C ARG A 161 14.63 30.67 -8.00
N LEU A 162 15.47 29.77 -7.51
CA LEU A 162 16.29 30.04 -6.32
C LEU A 162 17.32 31.14 -6.62
N GLN A 163 17.54 32.03 -5.65
CA GLN A 163 18.67 32.95 -5.67
C GLN A 163 19.93 32.18 -5.22
N ALA A 164 20.59 31.53 -6.18
CA ALA A 164 21.75 30.68 -5.96
C ALA A 164 22.65 30.66 -7.20
N GLU A 165 23.93 30.40 -7.00
CA GLU A 165 24.91 30.25 -8.08
C GLU A 165 24.55 29.12 -9.05
N SER A 166 24.88 29.29 -10.34
CA SER A 166 24.61 28.31 -11.40
C SER A 166 25.19 26.93 -11.09
N GLY A 167 26.38 26.85 -10.48
CA GLY A 167 27.01 25.59 -10.08
C GLY A 167 26.18 24.84 -9.03
N ARG A 168 25.64 25.55 -8.03
CA ARG A 168 24.77 24.99 -7.01
C ARG A 168 23.45 24.51 -7.61
N LYS A 169 22.83 25.29 -8.50
CA LYS A 169 21.60 24.88 -9.21
C LYS A 169 21.81 23.61 -10.03
N ALA A 170 22.92 23.53 -10.78
CA ALA A 170 23.26 22.35 -11.56
C ALA A 170 23.49 21.11 -10.68
N HIS A 171 24.17 21.27 -9.54
CA HIS A 171 24.34 20.20 -8.56
C HIS A 171 23.00 19.67 -8.03
N LEU A 172 22.10 20.57 -7.62
CA LEU A 172 20.78 20.20 -7.12
C LEU A 172 19.95 19.44 -8.18
N LYS A 173 19.93 19.92 -9.43
CA LYS A 173 19.24 19.24 -10.53
C LYS A 173 19.76 17.82 -10.76
N ARG A 174 21.10 17.65 -10.77
CA ARG A 174 21.72 16.31 -10.89
C ARG A 174 21.34 15.38 -9.73
N GLN A 175 21.21 15.91 -8.51
CA GLN A 175 20.75 15.13 -7.37
C GLN A 175 19.29 14.70 -7.54
N ARG A 176 18.40 15.63 -7.93
CA ARG A 176 16.96 15.34 -8.17
C ARG A 176 16.73 14.32 -9.27
N ALA A 177 17.53 14.35 -10.33
CA ALA A 177 17.46 13.38 -11.42
C ALA A 177 17.75 11.94 -10.94
N LYS A 178 18.54 11.77 -9.88
CA LYS A 178 18.97 10.46 -9.35
C LYS A 178 18.09 9.92 -8.22
N GLU A 179 17.05 10.64 -7.81
CA GLU A 179 16.17 10.23 -6.69
C GLU A 179 15.34 8.98 -7.00
N SER A 180 15.02 8.73 -8.28
CA SER A 180 14.48 7.46 -8.73
C SER A 180 15.06 7.10 -10.10
N TYR A 181 15.13 5.81 -10.39
CA TYR A 181 15.64 5.36 -11.69
C TYR A 181 14.68 5.73 -12.83
N ALA A 182 13.37 5.80 -12.55
CA ALA A 182 12.38 6.30 -13.52
C ALA A 182 12.58 7.77 -13.92
N ARG A 183 13.20 8.60 -13.06
CA ARG A 183 13.65 9.96 -13.42
C ARG A 183 14.97 9.92 -14.17
N HIS A 184 15.93 9.18 -13.62
CA HIS A 184 17.30 9.17 -14.12
C HIS A 184 17.39 8.65 -15.55
N TYR A 185 16.72 7.52 -15.82
CA TYR A 185 16.81 6.80 -17.09
C TYR A 185 16.51 7.69 -18.31
N PRO A 186 15.32 8.31 -18.44
CA PRO A 186 15.00 9.16 -19.60
C PRO A 186 15.83 10.45 -19.71
N THR A 187 16.51 10.87 -18.63
CA THR A 187 17.44 12.02 -18.69
C THR A 187 18.83 11.64 -19.19
N THR A 188 19.12 10.33 -19.27
CA THR A 188 20.45 9.79 -19.55
C THR A 188 20.47 8.91 -20.81
N TYR A 189 19.38 8.19 -21.05
CA TYR A 189 19.23 7.21 -22.12
C TYR A 189 17.98 7.51 -22.94
N ASP A 190 18.09 7.36 -24.26
CA ASP A 190 17.02 7.50 -25.23
C ASP A 190 16.56 6.14 -25.80
N GLN A 191 17.43 5.12 -25.79
CA GLN A 191 17.16 3.77 -26.28
C GLN A 191 17.67 2.67 -25.34
N PRO A 192 16.85 1.64 -25.01
CA PRO A 192 15.40 1.52 -25.28
C PRO A 192 14.56 2.59 -24.55
N PRO A 193 13.33 2.89 -25.00
CA PRO A 193 12.53 4.00 -24.45
C PRO A 193 12.06 3.80 -23.01
N LEU A 194 12.00 2.56 -22.53
CA LEU A 194 11.60 2.23 -21.16
C LEU A 194 12.81 1.74 -20.37
N MET A 195 12.81 2.02 -19.07
CA MET A 195 13.86 1.60 -18.12
C MET A 195 14.05 0.06 -18.06
N PRO A 196 15.23 -0.44 -17.70
CA PRO A 196 15.52 -1.88 -17.58
C PRO A 196 14.68 -2.58 -16.49
N GLY A 197 14.67 -3.91 -16.58
CA GLY A 197 13.90 -4.88 -15.79
C GLY A 197 14.02 -4.69 -14.29
N TRP A 198 15.24 -4.49 -13.77
CA TRP A 198 15.45 -4.27 -12.33
C TRP A 198 14.84 -2.95 -11.86
N ALA A 199 14.93 -1.88 -12.67
CA ALA A 199 14.36 -0.58 -12.35
C ALA A 199 12.84 -0.60 -12.42
N MET A 200 12.27 -1.22 -13.45
CA MET A 200 10.81 -1.33 -13.54
C MET A 200 10.20 -2.14 -12.39
N LEU A 201 10.90 -3.15 -11.88
CA LEU A 201 10.38 -3.98 -10.79
C LEU A 201 10.17 -3.14 -9.53
N GLU A 202 11.07 -2.18 -9.25
CA GLU A 202 10.94 -1.26 -8.11
C GLU A 202 9.79 -0.26 -8.26
N GLU A 203 9.40 0.07 -9.49
CA GLU A 203 8.30 1.00 -9.77
C GLU A 203 6.92 0.32 -9.75
N LEU A 204 6.87 -1.01 -9.87
CA LEU A 204 5.64 -1.80 -9.86
C LEU A 204 5.23 -2.24 -8.46
N THR A 205 3.98 -2.01 -8.09
CA THR A 205 3.43 -2.53 -6.82
C THR A 205 3.25 -4.05 -6.87
N LEU A 206 3.13 -4.70 -5.70
CA LEU A 206 2.67 -6.09 -5.63
C LEU A 206 1.34 -6.32 -6.37
N GLY A 207 0.45 -5.32 -6.40
CA GLY A 207 -0.81 -5.37 -7.14
C GLY A 207 -0.56 -5.49 -8.65
N ASP A 208 0.34 -4.66 -9.18
CA ASP A 208 0.73 -4.70 -10.60
C ASP A 208 1.38 -6.05 -10.95
N LEU A 209 2.29 -6.53 -10.09
CA LEU A 209 2.93 -7.84 -10.23
C LEU A 209 1.94 -9.01 -10.07
N SER A 210 0.83 -8.80 -9.35
CA SER A 210 -0.12 -9.88 -9.05
C SER A 210 -0.80 -10.44 -10.28
N HIS A 211 -1.03 -9.61 -11.30
CA HIS A 211 -1.56 -10.03 -12.57
C HIS A 211 -0.56 -10.85 -13.40
N SER A 212 0.72 -10.78 -13.04
CA SER A 212 1.83 -11.54 -13.63
C SER A 212 2.11 -12.84 -12.86
N LYS A 213 1.38 -13.14 -11.77
CA LYS A 213 1.66 -14.26 -10.84
C LYS A 213 1.72 -15.62 -11.50
N ARG A 214 0.97 -15.86 -12.56
CA ARG A 214 0.97 -17.16 -13.24
C ARG A 214 2.26 -17.40 -14.05
N TRP A 215 2.97 -16.34 -14.39
CA TRP A 215 4.14 -16.36 -15.26
C TRP A 215 5.45 -16.56 -14.49
N VAL A 216 5.68 -15.78 -13.41
CA VAL A 216 6.91 -15.84 -12.61
C VAL A 216 7.21 -17.28 -12.19
N PHE A 217 6.20 -18.00 -11.71
CA PHE A 217 6.34 -19.36 -11.17
C PHE A 217 6.69 -20.44 -12.21
N LEU A 218 6.38 -20.24 -13.49
CA LEU A 218 6.60 -21.26 -14.53
C LEU A 218 8.00 -21.19 -15.15
N LYS A 219 8.61 -19.99 -15.21
CA LYS A 219 9.95 -19.80 -15.79
C LYS A 219 11.07 -19.83 -14.73
N THR A 220 10.82 -19.36 -13.50
CA THR A 220 11.85 -19.37 -12.43
C THR A 220 11.94 -20.69 -11.63
N GLY A 221 11.01 -21.62 -11.86
CA GLY A 221 10.91 -22.90 -11.16
C GLY A 221 10.38 -22.77 -9.73
N THR A 222 9.37 -23.57 -9.38
CA THR A 222 8.69 -23.54 -8.06
C THR A 222 9.60 -23.86 -6.86
N ARG A 223 10.69 -24.61 -7.06
CA ARG A 223 11.66 -24.95 -6.01
C ARG A 223 12.48 -23.74 -5.53
N THR A 224 12.75 -22.79 -6.41
CA THR A 224 13.57 -21.60 -6.12
C THR A 224 12.85 -20.65 -5.16
N LEU A 225 11.55 -20.44 -5.36
CA LEU A 225 10.71 -19.60 -4.51
C LEU A 225 10.57 -20.14 -3.08
N SER A 226 10.30 -21.44 -2.95
CA SER A 226 10.19 -22.08 -1.64
C SER A 226 11.51 -22.01 -0.86
N GLY A 227 12.65 -22.24 -1.53
CA GLY A 227 13.98 -22.13 -0.93
C GLY A 227 14.35 -20.71 -0.50
N ILE A 228 14.05 -19.70 -1.32
CA ILE A 228 14.34 -18.29 -1.00
C ILE A 228 13.43 -17.78 0.12
N LEU A 229 12.12 -18.05 0.07
CA LEU A 229 11.19 -17.68 1.15
C LEU A 229 11.57 -18.37 2.46
N TYR A 230 12.00 -19.64 2.41
CA TYR A 230 12.47 -20.36 3.59
C TYR A 230 13.79 -19.79 4.14
N ALA A 231 14.75 -19.45 3.28
CA ALA A 231 16.03 -18.85 3.67
C ALA A 231 15.85 -17.44 4.24
N LEU A 232 14.99 -16.61 3.64
CA LEU A 232 14.66 -15.28 4.16
C LEU A 232 13.93 -15.37 5.50
N ASN A 233 12.98 -16.29 5.64
CA ASN A 233 12.28 -16.48 6.91
C ASN A 233 13.22 -16.96 8.03
N ARG A 234 14.17 -17.86 7.75
CA ARG A 234 15.22 -18.26 8.71
C ARG A 234 16.22 -17.15 9.02
N GLY A 235 16.67 -16.41 8.01
CA GLY A 235 17.64 -15.33 8.19
C GLY A 235 17.08 -14.17 9.02
N ILE A 236 15.77 -13.93 8.92
CA ILE A 236 15.09 -12.90 9.70
C ILE A 236 14.69 -13.41 11.09
N ALA A 237 14.21 -14.66 11.22
CA ALA A 237 13.92 -15.26 12.53
C ALA A 237 15.18 -15.41 13.41
N SER A 238 16.37 -15.49 12.81
CA SER A 238 17.65 -15.57 13.52
C SER A 238 18.29 -14.21 13.81
N GLY A 239 17.70 -13.09 13.39
CA GLY A 239 18.25 -11.74 13.59
C GLY A 239 19.56 -11.45 12.84
N ARG A 240 20.05 -12.39 12.02
CA ARG A 240 21.40 -12.32 11.40
C ARG A 240 21.47 -11.43 10.17
N LEU A 241 20.35 -11.13 9.52
CA LEU A 241 20.32 -10.28 8.33
C LEU A 241 20.43 -8.77 8.63
N LEU A 242 20.23 -8.36 9.88
CA LEU A 242 20.34 -6.95 10.32
C LEU A 242 21.66 -6.60 11.01
N GLN A 243 22.58 -7.56 11.19
CA GLN A 243 23.88 -7.34 11.85
C GLN A 243 25.07 -7.31 10.89
N SER A 244 24.85 -7.41 9.58
CA SER A 244 25.93 -7.43 8.58
C SER A 244 25.73 -6.46 7.41
N LEU A 245 25.03 -5.36 7.65
CA LEU A 245 25.09 -4.12 6.86
C LEU A 245 25.50 -2.99 7.80
#